data_AF-A0A2I0W7S8-F1
#
_entry.id   AF-A0A2I0W7S8-F1
#
_cell.length_a   1.000
_cell.length_b   1.000
_cell.length_c   1.000
_cell.angle_alpha   90.00
_cell.angle_beta   90.00
_cell.angle_gamma   90.00
#
_symmetry.space_group_name_H-M   'P 1'
#
loop_
_entity.id
_entity.type
_entity.pdbx_description
1 polymer ?
#
loop_
_entity_poly.entity_id
_entity_poly.type
_entity_poly.pdbx_seq_one_letter_code
_entity_poly.pdbx_strand_id
1 'polypeptide(L)' 'MSFYGIAGLFISSYLWCTISWNVGSGYDRFDRKEGIMSLFRWGFPGRNRRIFLRFFLKDIQSIRMEVRKKTF' A
#
# COMPACT_ATOMS: atom_id res chain seq x y z
N MET A 1 29.11 -9.60 24.45
CA MET A 1 28.31 -8.42 24.05
C MET A 1 28.14 -8.24 22.54
N SER A 2 28.49 -9.23 21.70
CA SER A 2 28.35 -9.15 20.22
C SER A 2 26.96 -9.57 19.71
N PHE A 3 26.12 -10.11 20.59
CA PHE A 3 24.80 -10.64 20.24
C PHE A 3 23.84 -9.56 19.73
N TYR A 4 23.89 -8.37 20.36
CA TYR A 4 23.06 -7.23 19.97
C TYR A 4 23.47 -6.65 18.60
N GLY A 5 24.75 -6.70 18.25
CA GLY A 5 25.23 -6.25 16.94
C GLY A 5 24.71 -7.13 15.80
N ILE A 6 24.74 -8.46 16.00
CA ILE A 6 24.21 -9.43 15.04
C ILE A 6 22.70 -9.25 14.89
N ALA A 7 21.97 -9.09 16.00
CA ALA A 7 20.53 -8.80 15.96
C ALA A 7 20.21 -7.52 15.16
N GLY A 8 20.98 -6.45 15.36
CA GLY A 8 20.83 -5.20 14.61
C GLY A 8 21.07 -5.36 13.10
N LEU A 9 22.08 -6.14 12.71
CA LEU A 9 22.35 -6.46 11.31
C LEU A 9 21.19 -7.24 10.66
N PHE A 10 20.60 -8.20 11.38
CA PHE A 10 19.43 -8.94 10.88
C PHE A 10 18.21 -8.02 10.70
N ILE A 11 17.92 -7.13 11.66
CA ILE A 11 16.82 -6.16 11.53
C ILE A 11 17.08 -5.21 10.35
N SER A 12 18.30 -4.70 10.22
CA SER A 12 18.65 -3.77 9.14
C SER A 12 18.52 -4.41 7.76
N SER A 13 19.03 -5.65 7.62
CA SER A 13 18.90 -6.43 6.39
C SER A 13 17.43 -6.72 6.05
N TYR A 14 16.62 -7.06 7.06
CA TYR A 14 15.18 -7.27 6.88
C TYR A 14 14.45 -6.01 6.41
N LEU A 15 14.76 -4.85 7.00
CA LEU A 15 14.18 -3.57 6.59
C LEU A 15 14.59 -3.23 5.15
N TRP A 16 15.88 -3.39 4.81
CA TRP A 16 16.39 -3.13 3.48
C TRP A 16 15.71 -4.02 2.43
N CYS A 17 15.53 -5.30 2.74
CA CYS A 17 14.79 -6.24 1.89
C CYS A 17 13.33 -5.81 1.73
N THR A 18 12.67 -5.35 2.80
CA THR A 18 11.28 -4.86 2.75
C THR A 18 11.12 -3.64 1.83
N ILE A 19 12.09 -2.71 1.88
CA ILE A 19 12.13 -1.52 1.00
C ILE A 19 12.41 -1.93 -0.45
N SER A 20 13.40 -2.80 -0.67
CA SER A 20 13.76 -3.31 -1.99
C SER A 20 12.60 -4.08 -2.64
N TRP A 21 11.80 -4.81 -1.84
CA TRP A 21 10.60 -5.50 -2.31
C TRP A 21 9.41 -4.56 -2.53
N ASN A 22 9.52 -3.27 -2.19
CA ASN A 22 8.47 -2.27 -2.34
C ASN A 22 7.12 -2.76 -1.73
N VAL A 23 7.20 -3.37 -0.55
CA VAL A 23 6.02 -3.84 0.20
C VAL A 23 5.16 -2.62 0.56
N GLY A 24 3.91 -2.59 0.09
CA GLY A 24 3.02 -1.45 0.28
C GLY A 24 2.95 -0.48 -0.90
N SER A 25 3.73 -0.71 -1.98
CA SER A 25 3.58 0.05 -3.22
C SER A 25 2.16 -0.04 -3.75
N GLY A 26 1.57 1.07 -4.16
CA GLY A 26 0.23 1.03 -4.71
C GLY A 26 -0.09 2.30 -5.46
N TYR A 27 -0.95 2.17 -6.45
CA TYR A 27 -1.50 3.31 -7.16
C TYR A 27 -3.01 3.24 -7.07
N ASP A 28 -3.61 4.40 -6.82
CA ASP A 28 -5.04 4.60 -6.96
C ASP A 28 -5.27 5.25 -8.33
N ARG A 29 -5.95 4.54 -9.23
CA ARG A 29 -6.37 5.09 -10.53
C ARG A 29 -7.84 5.41 -10.43
N PHE A 30 -8.14 6.71 -10.46
CA PHE A 30 -9.49 7.23 -10.49
C PHE A 30 -9.82 7.71 -11.90
N ASP A 31 -10.56 6.88 -12.66
CA ASP A 31 -10.99 7.26 -14.01
C ASP A 31 -12.39 7.90 -13.96
N ARG A 32 -12.41 9.24 -14.07
CA ARG A 32 -13.65 10.04 -14.10
C ARG A 32 -14.44 9.86 -15.41
N LYS A 33 -13.78 9.45 -16.50
CA LYS A 33 -14.43 9.30 -17.81
C LYS A 33 -15.16 7.96 -17.91
N GLU A 34 -14.54 6.89 -17.42
CA GLU A 34 -15.15 5.55 -17.42
C GLU A 34 -16.05 5.31 -16.19
N GLY A 35 -15.91 6.12 -15.14
CA GLY A 35 -16.65 5.89 -13.90
C GLY A 35 -16.14 4.66 -13.16
N ILE A 36 -14.83 4.41 -13.19
CA ILE A 36 -14.21 3.22 -12.58
C ILE A 36 -13.10 3.65 -11.62
N MET A 37 -13.18 3.17 -10.38
CA MET A 37 -12.13 3.31 -9.39
C MET A 37 -11.34 2.01 -9.31
N SER A 38 -10.03 2.07 -9.56
CA SER A 38 -9.13 0.92 -9.46
C SER A 38 -8.10 1.17 -8.36
N LEU A 39 -8.24 0.49 -7.24
CA LEU A 39 -7.27 0.51 -6.14
C LEU A 39 -6.33 -0.68 -6.32
N PHE A 40 -5.04 -0.38 -6.52
CA PHE A 40 -4.02 -1.40 -6.60
C PHE A 40 -3.06 -1.28 -5.42
N ARG A 41 -2.93 -2.36 -4.65
CA ARG A 41 -2.00 -2.44 -3.51
C ARG A 41 -1.11 -3.66 -3.66
N TRP A 42 0.20 -3.45 -3.54
CA TRP A 42 1.20 -4.51 -3.39
C TRP A 42 1.30 -4.87 -1.92
N GLY A 43 0.93 -6.11 -1.60
CA GLY A 43 1.10 -6.68 -0.27
C GLY A 43 2.49 -7.28 -0.06
N PHE A 44 2.63 -8.00 1.04
CA PHE A 44 3.85 -8.72 1.39
C PHE A 44 4.23 -9.73 0.30
N PRO A 45 5.53 -10.00 0.09
CA PRO A 45 6.00 -11.04 -0.80
C PRO A 45 5.34 -12.42 -0.55
N GLY A 46 4.49 -12.87 -1.47
CA GLY A 46 3.75 -14.14 -1.38
C GLY A 46 2.91 -14.46 -2.63
N ARG A 47 2.23 -15.62 -2.65
CA ARG A 47 1.39 -16.10 -3.79
C ARG A 47 0.21 -15.17 -4.11
N ASN A 48 -0.35 -14.48 -3.12
CA ASN A 48 -1.41 -13.47 -3.29
C ASN A 48 -0.88 -12.04 -3.11
N ARG A 49 0.14 -11.67 -3.90
CA ARG A 49 0.80 -10.35 -3.84
C ARG A 49 -0.08 -9.16 -4.25
N ARG A 50 -1.10 -9.41 -5.09
CA ARG A 50 -1.84 -8.37 -5.81
C ARG A 50 -3.27 -8.30 -5.32
N ILE A 51 -3.59 -7.24 -4.59
CA ILE A 51 -4.97 -6.87 -4.31
C ILE A 51 -5.37 -5.86 -5.38
N PHE A 52 -6.16 -6.32 -6.35
CA PHE A 52 -6.73 -5.48 -7.40
C PHE A 52 -8.23 -5.37 -7.15
N LEU A 53 -8.65 -4.20 -6.65
CA LEU A 53 -10.05 -3.89 -6.40
C LEU A 53 -10.51 -2.92 -7.48
N ARG A 54 -11.40 -3.38 -8.36
CA ARG A 54 -12.02 -2.57 -9.41
C ARG A 54 -13.48 -2.38 -9.04
N PHE A 55 -13.85 -1.16 -8.71
CA PHE A 55 -15.22 -0.79 -8.37
C PHE A 55 -15.79 0.11 -9.45
N PHE A 56 -17.06 -0.12 -9.78
CA PHE A 56 -17.82 0.78 -10.65
C PHE A 56 -18.37 1.92 -9.80
N LEU A 57 -18.17 3.17 -10.21
CA LEU A 57 -18.70 4.36 -9.52
C LEU A 57 -20.24 4.36 -9.44
N LYS A 58 -20.91 3.58 -10.29
CA LYS A 58 -22.37 3.41 -10.26
C LYS A 58 -22.85 2.59 -9.06
N ASP A 59 -22.06 1.64 -8.57
CA ASP A 59 -22.38 0.82 -7.39
C ASP A 59 -21.86 1.43 -6.08
N ILE A 60 -20.97 2.43 -6.17
CA ILE A 60 -20.45 3.14 -5.02
C ILE A 60 -21.46 4.23 -4.60
N GLN A 61 -22.25 3.93 -3.57
CA GLN A 61 -23.31 4.80 -3.07
C GLN A 61 -22.79 6.15 -2.53
N SER A 62 -21.61 6.17 -1.91
CA SER A 62 -20.89 7.42 -1.57
C SER A 62 -19.42 7.15 -1.24
N ILE A 63 -18.54 8.04 -1.68
CA ILE A 63 -17.13 8.07 -1.24
C ILE A 63 -17.01 9.18 -0.21
N ARG A 64 -17.00 8.84 1.08
CA ARG A 64 -16.79 9.81 2.16
C ARG A 64 -15.29 10.13 2.29
N MET A 65 -14.83 11.11 1.53
CA MET A 65 -13.48 11.67 1.69
C MET A 65 -13.47 12.60 2.90
N GLU A 66 -13.04 12.08 4.05
CA GLU A 66 -12.89 12.90 5.26
C GLU A 66 -11.55 13.64 5.21
N VAL A 67 -11.56 14.85 4.62
CA VAL A 67 -10.39 15.73 4.62
C VAL A 67 -10.23 16.34 6.01
N ARG A 68 -9.32 15.77 6.81
CA ARG A 68 -8.87 16.44 8.04
C ARG A 68 -8.00 17.64 7.66
N LYS A 69 -8.59 18.83 7.64
CA LYS A 69 -7.83 20.09 7.61
C LYS A 69 -7.00 20.17 8.90
N LYS A 70 -5.69 19.93 8.80
CA LYS A 70 -4.75 20.41 9.81
C LYS A 70 -4.58 21.91 9.57
N THR A 71 -5.39 22.69 10.27
CA THR A 71 -5.15 24.13 10.43
C THR A 71 -3.89 24.26 11.29
N PHE A 72 -2.82 24.78 10.68
CA PHE A 72 -1.71 25.40 11.41
C PHE A 72 -2.08 26.86 11.68
#